data_AF-A3ZN29-F1
#
_entry.id   AF-A3ZN29-F1
#
_cell.length_a   1.000
_cell.length_b   1.000
_cell.length_c   1.000
_cell.angle_alpha   90.00
_cell.angle_beta   90.00
_cell.angle_gamma   90.00
#
_symmetry.space_group_name_H-M   'P 1'
#
loop_
_entity.id
_entity.type
_entity.pdbx_description
1 polymer ?
#
loop_
_entity_poly.entity_id
_entity_poly.type
_entity_poly.pdbx_seq_one_letter_code
_entity_poly.pdbx_strand_id
1 'polypeptide(L)'
;MNRNETLWGTHTVCAYGGIFLESRGYGLDLVASGTEGTVTINGSINVQMVSGTGVIAVASSEDSNTICISAGEEGMIKQVVGSPMVGAMISMEPELITISVGAEGEGSSISMTPESITFKVADVTFSMTPEGINEVVDDTTRSNTPAGHVLEAADGSFEVTPAAISLEAPTIEITGDGMITMEGAIVNVN
;
A
#
# COMPACT_ATOMS: atom_id res chain seq x y z
N MET A 1 12.52 42.52 30.54
CA MET A 1 11.44 43.48 30.23
C MET A 1 10.92 43.09 28.86
N ASN A 2 9.73 42.51 28.77
CA ASN A 2 9.18 42.06 27.49
C ASN A 2 8.68 43.29 26.72
N ARG A 3 9.18 43.51 25.49
CA ARG A 3 8.62 44.51 24.58
C ARG A 3 7.66 43.78 23.66
N ASN A 4 6.38 44.18 23.70
CA ASN A 4 5.43 43.76 22.69
C ASN A 4 5.58 44.70 21.51
N GLU A 5 6.03 44.17 20.39
CA GLU A 5 6.07 44.90 19.11
C GLU A 5 4.90 44.41 18.27
N THR A 6 3.99 45.34 17.94
CA THR A 6 2.87 45.06 17.03
C THR A 6 3.13 45.82 15.74
N LEU A 7 3.21 45.07 14.65
CA LEU A 7 3.43 45.57 13.31
C LEU A 7 2.09 45.60 12.57
N TRP A 8 1.61 46.79 12.18
CA TRP A 8 0.33 46.98 11.49
C TRP A 8 0.55 47.33 10.01
N GLY A 9 -0.06 46.57 9.09
CA GLY A 9 0.11 46.74 7.64
C GLY A 9 1.00 45.67 6.99
N THR A 10 1.46 45.93 5.77
CA THR A 10 2.31 45.00 5.01
C THR A 10 3.75 45.03 5.52
N HIS A 11 4.30 43.87 5.86
CA HIS A 11 5.68 43.72 6.32
C HIS A 11 6.36 42.62 5.53
N THR A 12 7.62 42.86 5.14
CA THR A 12 8.46 41.86 4.49
C THR A 12 9.74 41.73 5.29
N VAL A 13 10.05 40.50 5.71
CA VAL A 13 11.33 40.17 6.33
C VAL A 13 12.16 39.41 5.29
N CYS A 14 13.29 39.99 4.89
CA CYS A 14 14.26 39.33 4.02
C CYS A 14 15.57 39.15 4.81
N ALA A 15 16.05 37.92 4.89
CA ALA A 15 17.32 37.60 5.52
C ALA A 15 18.19 36.82 4.51
N TYR A 16 19.46 37.20 4.39
CA TYR A 16 20.45 36.45 3.59
C TYR A 16 20.97 35.19 4.31
N GLY A 17 20.64 35.03 5.60
CA GLY A 17 20.93 33.86 6.42
C GLY A 17 19.65 33.19 6.92
N GLY A 18 19.71 32.57 8.11
CA GLY A 18 18.53 31.94 8.71
C GLY A 18 17.61 32.93 9.43
N ILE A 19 16.32 32.64 9.43
CA ILE A 19 15.34 33.24 10.35
C ILE A 19 15.01 32.17 11.38
N PHE A 20 15.09 32.52 12.67
CA PHE A 20 14.75 31.62 13.77
C PHE A 20 13.57 32.20 14.54
N LEU A 21 12.44 31.49 14.51
CA LEU A 21 11.24 31.81 15.27
C LEU A 21 11.10 30.77 16.39
N GLU A 22 11.25 31.20 17.64
CA GLU A 22 11.16 30.34 18.82
C GLU A 22 10.16 30.94 19.81
N SER A 23 9.23 30.11 20.29
CA SER A 23 8.43 30.43 21.47
C SER A 23 8.81 29.49 22.60
N ARG A 24 9.22 30.05 23.75
CA ARG A 24 9.47 29.31 25.01
C ARG A 24 8.26 29.32 25.94
N GLY A 25 7.15 29.90 25.49
CA GLY A 25 5.93 30.10 26.27
C GLY A 25 4.78 29.24 25.75
N TYR A 26 3.59 29.84 25.66
CA TYR A 26 2.34 29.12 25.36
C TYR A 26 2.18 28.68 23.90
N GLY A 27 2.96 29.21 22.95
CA GLY A 27 2.89 28.79 21.55
C GLY A 27 3.50 29.80 20.57
N LEU A 28 3.59 29.38 19.31
CA LEU A 28 3.88 30.20 18.14
C LEU A 28 2.74 29.97 17.14
N ASP A 29 1.97 31.01 16.86
CA ASP A 29 0.85 30.93 15.92
C ASP A 29 1.23 31.59 14.60
N LEU A 30 1.08 30.85 13.50
CA LEU A 30 1.15 31.38 12.14
C LEU A 30 -0.26 31.32 11.56
N VAL A 31 -0.92 32.47 11.48
CA VAL A 31 -2.36 32.54 11.15
C VAL A 31 -2.57 33.47 9.98
N ALA A 32 -3.39 33.02 9.02
CA ALA A 32 -3.94 33.86 7.97
C ALA A 32 -5.47 33.79 8.06
N SER A 33 -6.08 34.81 8.68
CA SER A 33 -7.51 34.82 9.05
C SER A 33 -8.42 35.54 8.05
N GLY A 34 -7.89 35.96 6.89
CA GLY A 34 -8.69 36.54 5.81
C GLY A 34 -9.41 35.45 5.01
N THR A 35 -10.46 35.81 4.26
CA THR A 35 -11.17 34.89 3.35
C THR A 35 -10.29 34.29 2.26
N GLU A 36 -9.14 34.92 1.99
CA GLU A 36 -8.11 34.48 1.05
C GLU A 36 -6.75 34.32 1.77
N GLY A 37 -6.78 34.16 3.09
CA GLY A 37 -5.58 34.03 3.91
C GLY A 37 -4.83 32.74 3.56
N THR A 38 -3.54 32.86 3.27
CA THR A 38 -2.67 31.71 3.05
C THR A 38 -1.43 31.79 3.94
N VAL A 39 -0.99 30.63 4.45
CA VAL A 39 0.30 30.45 5.09
C VAL A 39 1.10 29.49 4.22
N THR A 40 2.14 30.01 3.56
CA THR A 40 2.99 29.22 2.66
C THR A 40 4.36 29.00 3.29
N ILE A 41 4.76 27.74 3.44
CA ILE A 41 6.11 27.34 3.83
C ILE A 41 6.73 26.65 2.62
N ASN A 42 7.76 27.26 2.04
CA ASN A 42 8.47 26.72 0.88
C ASN A 42 9.94 26.46 1.24
N GLY A 43 10.40 25.25 0.97
CA GLY A 43 11.80 24.86 1.13
C GLY A 43 12.31 24.25 -0.18
N SER A 44 13.48 24.69 -0.63
CA SER A 44 14.11 24.18 -1.87
C SER A 44 14.68 22.78 -1.75
N ILE A 45 14.93 22.32 -0.51
CA ILE A 45 15.51 21.00 -0.21
C ILE A 45 14.56 20.21 0.68
N ASN A 46 14.16 20.79 1.82
CA ASN A 46 13.25 20.15 2.76
C ASN A 46 12.39 21.16 3.50
N VAL A 47 11.23 20.70 3.95
CA VAL A 47 10.40 21.31 5.00
C VAL A 47 10.13 20.20 5.99
N GLN A 48 10.51 20.40 7.25
CA GLN A 48 10.33 19.39 8.30
C GLN A 48 9.46 19.95 9.42
N MET A 49 8.38 19.24 9.74
CA MET A 49 7.59 19.47 10.94
C MET A 49 7.83 18.29 11.88
N VAL A 50 8.35 18.57 13.08
CA VAL A 50 8.64 17.56 14.10
C VAL A 50 7.86 17.90 15.35
N SER A 51 7.17 16.91 15.90
CA SER A 51 6.59 16.98 17.24
C SER A 51 7.25 15.91 18.08
N GLY A 52 7.65 16.25 19.31
CA GLY A 52 8.26 15.30 20.24
C GLY A 52 7.24 14.27 20.70
N THR A 53 6.65 14.48 21.88
CA THR A 53 5.51 13.68 22.36
C THR A 53 4.15 14.27 21.96
N GLY A 54 4.14 15.37 21.21
CA GLY A 54 2.92 16.06 20.79
C GLY A 54 2.35 15.48 19.49
N VAL A 55 1.32 16.14 18.97
CA VAL A 55 0.64 15.77 17.73
C VAL A 55 0.89 16.85 16.68
N ILE A 56 1.11 16.45 15.43
CA ILE A 56 0.95 17.33 14.26
C ILE A 56 -0.45 17.05 13.72
N ALA A 57 -1.36 18.01 13.87
CA ALA A 57 -2.72 17.89 13.38
C ALA A 57 -2.88 18.74 12.11
N VAL A 58 -3.37 18.12 11.04
CA VAL A 58 -3.86 18.83 9.85
C VAL A 58 -5.35 18.57 9.79
N ALA A 59 -6.13 19.63 9.90
CA ALA A 59 -7.59 19.59 9.89
C ALA A 59 -8.10 20.77 9.07
N SER A 60 -9.26 20.59 8.45
CA SER A 60 -9.97 21.67 7.78
C SER A 60 -11.23 22.01 8.59
N SER A 61 -11.65 23.28 8.57
CA SER A 61 -12.63 23.86 9.51
C SER A 61 -14.06 24.05 8.97
N GLU A 62 -14.35 23.74 7.71
CA GLU A 62 -15.63 24.06 7.04
C GLU A 62 -16.20 22.92 6.17
N ASP A 63 -17.48 22.97 5.80
CA ASP A 63 -18.19 21.82 5.23
C ASP A 63 -17.67 21.26 3.87
N SER A 64 -16.66 21.89 3.24
CA SER A 64 -15.96 21.40 2.03
C SER A 64 -14.55 20.81 2.29
N ASN A 65 -14.22 20.51 3.55
CA ASN A 65 -12.95 20.01 4.09
C ASN A 65 -12.21 18.94 3.27
N THR A 66 -11.29 19.35 2.40
CA THR A 66 -10.30 18.43 1.81
C THR A 66 -8.90 18.79 2.27
N ILE A 67 -8.15 17.80 2.72
CA ILE A 67 -6.71 17.90 2.94
C ILE A 67 -6.04 17.32 1.69
N CYS A 68 -5.40 18.17 0.89
CA CYS A 68 -4.67 17.74 -0.28
C CYS A 68 -3.19 17.54 0.08
N ILE A 69 -2.69 16.32 -0.10
CA ILE A 69 -1.27 16.00 -0.03
C ILE A 69 -0.86 15.57 -1.44
N SER A 70 0.11 16.25 -2.02
CA SER A 70 0.61 15.96 -3.37
C SER A 70 2.13 15.94 -3.36
N ALA A 71 2.73 14.98 -4.07
CA ALA A 71 4.18 14.84 -4.20
C ALA A 71 4.68 15.17 -5.62
N GLY A 72 3.80 15.56 -6.54
CA GLY A 72 4.17 15.80 -7.95
C GLY A 72 4.24 14.51 -8.79
N GLU A 73 4.78 14.62 -10.00
CA GLU A 73 4.79 13.54 -11.00
C GLU A 73 5.71 12.36 -10.66
N GLU A 74 6.82 12.62 -9.97
CA GLU A 74 7.80 11.61 -9.57
C GLU A 74 7.89 11.42 -8.05
N GLY A 75 7.09 12.16 -7.29
CA GLY A 75 7.19 12.15 -5.84
C GLY A 75 6.44 10.99 -5.19
N MET A 76 6.82 10.72 -3.95
CA MET A 76 6.24 9.67 -3.12
C MET A 76 5.63 10.28 -1.84
N ILE A 77 4.45 9.81 -1.47
CA ILE A 77 3.86 10.09 -0.15
C ILE A 77 3.98 8.83 0.68
N LYS A 78 4.65 8.94 1.84
CA LYS A 78 4.91 7.80 2.73
C LYS A 78 4.48 8.11 4.16
N GLN A 79 3.67 7.24 4.74
CA GLN A 79 3.27 7.25 6.15
C GLN A 79 3.85 6.00 6.82
N VAL A 80 4.58 6.18 7.92
CA VAL A 80 5.26 5.08 8.63
C VAL A 80 4.90 5.14 10.10
N VAL A 81 4.59 3.98 10.68
CA VAL A 81 4.39 3.80 12.11
C VAL A 81 5.47 2.85 12.64
N GLY A 82 6.32 3.35 13.54
CA GLY A 82 7.43 2.59 14.11
C GLY A 82 8.76 2.82 13.38
N SER A 83 9.65 1.83 13.44
CA SER A 83 10.95 1.92 12.75
C SER A 83 10.76 1.85 11.23
N PRO A 84 11.41 2.72 10.44
CA PRO A 84 11.29 2.72 8.97
C PRO A 84 11.60 1.40 8.27
N MET A 85 12.37 0.52 8.91
CA MET A 85 12.78 -0.76 8.34
C MET A 85 11.84 -1.93 8.67
N VAL A 86 10.99 -1.80 9.69
CA VAL A 86 10.16 -2.93 10.21
C VAL A 86 8.73 -2.53 10.60
N GLY A 87 8.40 -1.24 10.51
CA GLY A 87 7.12 -0.69 10.92
C GLY A 87 6.02 -0.90 9.88
N ALA A 88 4.80 -0.51 10.24
CA ALA A 88 3.71 -0.45 9.27
C ALA A 88 3.91 0.76 8.35
N MET A 89 3.65 0.60 7.06
CA MET A 89 3.86 1.63 6.06
C MET A 89 2.70 1.71 5.07
N ILE A 90 2.30 2.93 4.73
CA ILE A 90 1.50 3.24 3.54
C ILE A 90 2.39 4.09 2.62
N SER A 91 2.59 3.64 1.39
CA SER A 91 3.34 4.35 0.35
C SER A 91 2.45 4.58 -0.87
N MET A 92 2.52 5.78 -1.44
CA MET A 92 1.84 6.15 -2.68
C MET A 92 2.88 6.74 -3.62
N GLU A 93 3.05 6.05 -4.75
CA GLU A 93 3.86 6.42 -5.91
C GLU A 93 2.92 6.62 -7.12
N PRO A 94 3.39 7.21 -8.23
CA PRO A 94 2.54 7.51 -9.38
C PRO A 94 1.75 6.32 -9.94
N GLU A 95 2.36 5.13 -9.95
CA GLU A 95 1.76 3.91 -10.52
C GLU A 95 1.64 2.76 -9.49
N LEU A 96 1.89 3.03 -8.21
CA LEU A 96 1.92 2.01 -7.17
C LEU A 96 1.44 2.56 -5.83
N ILE A 97 0.43 1.93 -5.26
CA ILE A 97 0.03 2.12 -3.86
C ILE A 97 0.38 0.86 -3.08
N THR A 98 1.10 1.00 -1.98
CA THR A 98 1.48 -0.15 -1.13
C THR A 98 1.11 0.10 0.33
N ILE A 99 0.43 -0.87 0.94
CA ILE A 99 0.18 -0.94 2.38
C ILE A 99 0.95 -2.16 2.88
N SER A 100 1.82 -2.02 3.88
CA SER A 100 2.64 -3.12 4.38
C SER A 100 2.81 -3.09 5.89
N VAL A 101 3.05 -4.26 6.46
CA VAL A 101 3.32 -4.45 7.89
C VAL A 101 4.49 -5.41 8.05
N GLY A 102 5.58 -4.95 8.65
CA GLY A 102 6.78 -5.74 8.91
C GLY A 102 7.99 -5.24 8.14
N ALA A 103 9.04 -6.07 8.08
CA ALA A 103 10.22 -5.76 7.29
C ALA A 103 9.90 -5.81 5.79
N GLU A 104 10.60 -5.00 5.01
CA GLU A 104 10.50 -5.00 3.55
C GLU A 104 10.80 -6.40 2.99
N GLY A 105 9.88 -6.95 2.20
CA GLY A 105 9.99 -8.26 1.56
C GLY A 105 9.51 -9.46 2.42
N GLU A 106 9.61 -9.37 3.75
CA GLU A 106 9.24 -10.44 4.68
C GLU A 106 7.83 -10.27 5.29
N GLY A 107 7.35 -9.03 5.37
CA GLY A 107 6.06 -8.69 5.94
C GLY A 107 4.86 -8.99 5.04
N SER A 108 3.66 -8.77 5.58
CA SER A 108 2.43 -8.79 4.79
C SER A 108 2.27 -7.48 4.02
N SER A 109 1.78 -7.54 2.79
CA SER A 109 1.56 -6.35 1.96
C SER A 109 0.32 -6.44 1.09
N ILE A 110 -0.25 -5.28 0.78
CA ILE A 110 -1.23 -5.07 -0.27
C ILE A 110 -0.62 -4.06 -1.23
N SER A 111 -0.43 -4.42 -2.48
CA SER A 111 0.02 -3.52 -3.54
C SER A 111 -1.07 -3.37 -4.61
N MET A 112 -1.17 -2.18 -5.17
CA MET A 112 -2.11 -1.84 -6.23
C MET A 112 -1.39 -1.06 -7.32
N THR A 113 -1.47 -1.57 -8.54
CA THR A 113 -1.03 -0.89 -9.77
C THR A 113 -2.27 -0.62 -10.64
N PRO A 114 -2.16 0.14 -11.75
CA PRO A 114 -3.26 0.29 -12.70
C PRO A 114 -3.81 -1.04 -13.25
N GLU A 115 -2.98 -2.09 -13.26
CA GLU A 115 -3.28 -3.37 -13.89
C GLU A 115 -3.56 -4.50 -12.89
N SER A 116 -3.25 -4.32 -11.60
CA SER A 116 -3.35 -5.41 -10.64
C SER A 116 -3.56 -4.96 -9.19
N ILE A 117 -4.15 -5.83 -8.38
CA ILE A 117 -4.13 -5.75 -6.92
C ILE A 117 -3.53 -7.04 -6.39
N THR A 118 -2.47 -6.94 -5.59
CA THR A 118 -1.77 -8.10 -5.01
C THR A 118 -1.79 -8.04 -3.49
N PHE A 119 -2.13 -9.15 -2.87
CA PHE A 119 -2.08 -9.40 -1.44
C PHE A 119 -0.99 -10.44 -1.19
N LYS A 120 -0.04 -10.14 -0.31
CA LYS A 120 1.05 -11.04 0.07
C LYS A 120 1.05 -11.23 1.58
N VAL A 121 1.14 -12.48 2.03
CA VAL A 121 1.32 -12.85 3.44
C VAL A 121 2.33 -14.00 3.49
N ALA A 122 3.54 -13.74 4.00
CA ALA A 122 4.66 -14.67 3.90
C ALA A 122 4.85 -15.12 2.43
N ASP A 123 4.81 -16.43 2.17
CA ASP A 123 4.98 -17.01 0.82
C ASP A 123 3.65 -17.12 0.04
N VAL A 124 2.53 -16.77 0.67
CA VAL A 124 1.22 -16.79 0.01
C VAL A 124 1.01 -15.49 -0.76
N THR A 125 0.69 -15.61 -2.04
CA THR A 125 0.40 -14.47 -2.93
C THR A 125 -0.95 -14.63 -3.58
N PHE A 126 -1.80 -13.63 -3.48
CA PHE A 126 -3.08 -13.55 -4.18
C PHE A 126 -3.06 -12.30 -5.06
N SER A 127 -3.27 -12.44 -6.36
CA SER A 127 -3.31 -11.33 -7.31
C SER A 127 -4.61 -11.32 -8.09
N MET A 128 -5.18 -10.14 -8.30
CA MET A 128 -6.33 -9.90 -9.16
C MET A 128 -5.92 -8.99 -10.31
N THR A 129 -6.19 -9.42 -11.54
CA THR A 129 -5.97 -8.67 -12.78
C THR A 129 -7.26 -8.64 -13.60
N PRO A 130 -7.35 -7.84 -14.69
CA PRO A 130 -8.46 -7.92 -15.62
C PRO A 130 -8.68 -9.30 -16.25
N GLU A 131 -7.63 -10.13 -16.29
CA GLU A 131 -7.64 -11.47 -16.88
C GLU A 131 -8.17 -12.52 -15.91
N GLY A 132 -8.13 -12.26 -14.61
CA GLY A 132 -8.63 -13.18 -13.60
C GLY A 132 -8.04 -12.98 -12.21
N ILE A 133 -8.13 -14.05 -11.42
CA ILE A 133 -7.59 -14.13 -10.07
C ILE A 133 -6.58 -15.27 -10.06
N ASN A 134 -5.41 -15.03 -9.49
CA ASN A 134 -4.38 -16.04 -9.26
C ASN A 134 -4.02 -16.08 -7.77
N GLU A 135 -3.94 -17.27 -7.20
CA GLU A 135 -3.54 -17.53 -5.82
C GLU A 135 -2.40 -18.55 -5.83
N VAL A 136 -1.30 -18.23 -5.17
CA VAL A 136 -0.13 -19.09 -5.01
C VAL A 136 0.08 -19.34 -3.53
N VAL A 137 0.06 -20.61 -3.14
CA VAL A 137 0.33 -21.09 -1.79
C VAL A 137 1.37 -22.19 -1.92
N ASP A 138 2.63 -21.87 -1.62
CA ASP A 138 3.74 -22.82 -1.75
C ASP A 138 3.81 -23.37 -3.20
N ASP A 139 3.81 -24.70 -3.38
CA ASP A 139 3.81 -25.36 -4.69
C ASP A 139 2.40 -25.50 -5.33
N THR A 140 1.39 -24.83 -4.78
CA THR A 140 0.01 -24.88 -5.28
C THR A 140 -0.40 -23.55 -5.90
N THR A 141 -0.91 -23.60 -7.13
CA THR A 141 -1.44 -22.43 -7.86
C THR A 141 -2.92 -22.63 -8.17
N ARG A 142 -3.75 -21.64 -7.84
CA ARG A 142 -5.16 -21.59 -8.24
C ARG A 142 -5.41 -20.37 -9.12
N SER A 143 -5.80 -20.61 -10.36
CA SER A 143 -6.21 -19.59 -11.32
C SER A 143 -7.71 -19.63 -11.56
N ASN A 144 -8.34 -18.47 -11.66
CA ASN A 144 -9.74 -18.31 -12.04
C ASN A 144 -9.83 -17.21 -13.10
N THR A 145 -10.18 -17.60 -14.32
CA THR A 145 -10.30 -16.73 -15.49
C THR A 145 -11.67 -16.89 -16.13
N PRO A 146 -12.06 -16.04 -17.09
CA PRO A 146 -13.26 -16.28 -17.90
C PRO A 146 -13.26 -17.62 -18.65
N ALA A 147 -12.09 -18.22 -18.91
CA ALA A 147 -11.97 -19.50 -19.57
C ALA A 147 -12.23 -20.69 -18.62
N GLY A 148 -12.15 -20.48 -17.31
CA GLY A 148 -12.34 -21.53 -16.31
C GLY A 148 -11.52 -21.34 -15.04
N HIS A 149 -11.63 -22.33 -14.17
CA HIS A 149 -10.86 -22.47 -12.94
C HIS A 149 -9.83 -23.57 -13.10
N VAL A 150 -8.58 -23.30 -12.73
CA VAL A 150 -7.50 -24.27 -12.71
C VAL A 150 -6.89 -24.30 -11.31
N LEU A 151 -6.70 -25.49 -10.76
CA LEU A 151 -5.92 -25.75 -9.55
C LEU A 151 -4.77 -26.67 -9.95
N GLU A 152 -3.56 -26.17 -9.86
CA GLU A 152 -2.31 -26.93 -10.06
C GLU A 152 -1.67 -27.15 -8.70
N ALA A 153 -1.31 -28.39 -8.39
CA ALA A 153 -0.51 -28.77 -7.23
C ALA A 153 0.69 -29.59 -7.73
N ALA A 154 1.66 -29.84 -6.84
CA ALA A 154 2.88 -30.58 -7.19
C ALA A 154 2.61 -31.92 -7.92
N ASP A 155 1.55 -32.62 -7.54
CA ASP A 155 1.25 -33.96 -8.06
C ASP A 155 -0.01 -34.02 -8.95
N GLY A 156 -0.54 -32.90 -9.45
CA GLY A 156 -1.69 -32.99 -10.36
C GLY A 156 -2.38 -31.67 -10.64
N SER A 157 -3.38 -31.73 -11.51
CA SER A 157 -4.17 -30.58 -11.92
C SER A 157 -5.67 -30.89 -11.92
N PHE A 158 -6.47 -29.88 -11.57
CA PHE A 158 -7.91 -29.91 -11.67
C PHE A 158 -8.39 -28.67 -12.41
N GLU A 159 -9.08 -28.88 -13.53
CA GLU A 159 -9.56 -27.81 -14.40
C GLU A 159 -11.08 -27.91 -14.58
N VAL A 160 -11.76 -26.77 -14.43
CA VAL A 160 -13.19 -26.61 -14.70
C VAL A 160 -13.34 -25.52 -15.74
N THR A 161 -13.70 -25.91 -16.96
CA THR A 161 -14.05 -24.98 -18.04
C THR A 161 -15.56 -24.93 -18.25
N PRO A 162 -16.09 -23.94 -18.99
CA PRO A 162 -17.49 -23.96 -19.41
C PRO A 162 -17.90 -25.21 -20.21
N ALA A 163 -16.94 -25.89 -20.85
CA ALA A 163 -17.20 -27.05 -21.69
C ALA A 163 -17.11 -28.38 -20.93
N ALA A 164 -16.20 -28.50 -19.96
CA ALA A 164 -15.90 -29.76 -19.29
C ALA A 164 -15.18 -29.57 -17.95
N ILE A 165 -15.19 -30.64 -17.14
CA ILE A 165 -14.33 -30.80 -15.98
C ILE A 165 -13.23 -31.79 -16.36
N SER A 166 -11.97 -31.43 -16.13
CA SER A 166 -10.78 -32.25 -16.37
C SER A 166 -10.04 -32.49 -15.05
N LEU A 167 -9.56 -33.71 -14.86
CA LEU A 167 -8.79 -34.11 -13.69
C LEU A 167 -7.56 -34.88 -14.17
N GLU A 168 -6.37 -34.36 -13.89
CA GLU A 168 -5.11 -35.07 -14.06
C GLU A 168 -4.66 -35.58 -12.70
N ALA A 169 -4.83 -36.90 -12.51
CA ALA A 169 -4.46 -37.55 -11.26
C ALA A 169 -2.93 -37.67 -11.12
N PRO A 170 -2.41 -37.71 -9.89
CA PRO A 170 -1.00 -38.03 -9.65
C PRO A 170 -0.60 -39.33 -10.31
N THR A 171 0.61 -39.35 -10.88
CA THR A 171 1.20 -40.57 -11.41
C THR A 171 1.54 -41.48 -10.22
N ILE A 172 0.79 -42.56 -10.05
CA ILE A 172 1.08 -43.57 -9.02
C ILE A 172 2.18 -44.50 -9.58
N GLU A 173 3.44 -44.27 -9.21
CA GLU A 173 4.53 -45.18 -9.53
C GLU A 173 4.59 -46.29 -8.47
N ILE A 174 4.25 -47.54 -8.86
CA ILE A 174 4.36 -48.71 -7.97
C ILE A 174 5.67 -49.44 -8.26
N THR A 175 6.64 -49.27 -7.38
CA THR A 175 7.83 -50.13 -7.32
C THR A 175 7.49 -51.43 -6.58
N GLY A 176 7.07 -52.47 -7.30
CA GLY A 176 6.87 -53.84 -6.78
C GLY A 176 5.72 -54.61 -7.46
N ASP A 177 5.52 -55.87 -7.07
CA ASP A 177 4.42 -56.74 -7.55
C ASP A 177 3.04 -56.37 -6.94
N GLY A 178 2.78 -55.07 -6.73
CA GLY A 178 1.55 -54.56 -6.13
C GLY A 178 0.40 -54.55 -7.13
N MET A 179 -0.71 -55.21 -6.80
CA MET A 179 -1.93 -55.21 -7.61
C MET A 179 -2.68 -53.88 -7.41
N ILE A 180 -2.94 -53.13 -8.48
CA ILE A 180 -3.80 -51.93 -8.44
C ILE A 180 -5.25 -52.37 -8.64
N THR A 181 -6.10 -52.08 -7.67
CA THR A 181 -7.55 -52.20 -7.80
C THR A 181 -8.15 -50.80 -7.84
N MET A 182 -8.59 -50.33 -9.01
CA MET A 182 -9.39 -49.11 -9.12
C MET A 182 -10.88 -49.47 -9.10
N GLU A 183 -11.55 -49.26 -7.97
CA GLU A 183 -13.02 -49.32 -7.88
C GLU A 183 -13.59 -47.91 -8.00
N GLY A 184 -14.44 -47.66 -9.02
CA GLY A 184 -15.37 -46.52 -9.01
C GLY A 184 -15.19 -45.40 -10.03
N ALA A 185 -14.29 -45.49 -11.01
CA ALA A 185 -14.24 -44.50 -12.09
C ALA A 185 -15.44 -44.71 -13.04
N ILE A 186 -16.51 -43.92 -12.89
CA ILE A 186 -17.53 -43.78 -13.94
C ILE A 186 -16.91 -42.95 -15.06
N VAL A 187 -16.35 -43.63 -16.06
CA VAL A 187 -15.91 -43.00 -17.30
C VAL A 187 -17.13 -42.85 -18.20
N ASN A 188 -17.69 -41.64 -18.26
CA ASN A 188 -18.66 -41.31 -19.30
C ASN A 188 -17.88 -41.00 -20.59
N VAL A 189 -17.77 -41.99 -21.46
CA VAL A 189 -17.32 -41.81 -22.84
C VAL A 189 -18.54 -41.40 -23.64
N ASN A 190 -18.58 -40.17 -24.14
CA ASN A 190 -19.56 -39.75 -25.15
C ASN A 190 -19.08 -40.18 -26.55
#